data_AF-A0A2T5JNB0-F1
#
_entry.id   AF-A0A2T5JNB0-F1
#
_cell.length_a   1.000
_cell.length_b   1.000
_cell.length_c   1.000
_cell.angle_alpha   90.00
_cell.angle_beta   90.00
_cell.angle_gamma   90.00
#
_symmetry.space_group_name_H-M   'P 1'
#
loop_
_entity.id
_entity.type
_entity.pdbx_description
1 polymer ?
#
loop_
_entity_poly.entity_id
_entity_poly.type
_entity_poly.pdbx_seq_one_letter_code
_entity_poly.pdbx_strand_id
1 'polypeptide(L)'
;MSNQVFANGREIACKAGAGKTICAMPDVCFTPPENPATPPGVPVPYPNTGLASDTTEGSKSVMISGKEVMLKHISYFKTLTGDEAGCATKKGVITSKNKGKVYFEAWSMDVKFEGENIDRHLDLTTTNHASDPGDAPPWPYQDSMAPSGVGPEHDIMCAIKKCDKADENGKPYDVSKTAKGGSMPPNSRCSALGSKKHTCVKKTLEKKKQNNVACEQTFDMTKNPPAACSQSPGRGLGRRPDIIVGDPSASPRNIDVYDAKFPCSSGSTSRPVSGQQYMTAKRARNGGRPLKEEKDYKTIAGQGRSKVLTPEDCKNEKCEGD
;
A
#
# COMPACT_ATOMS: atom_id res chain seq x y z
N MET A 1 2.83 -12.33 -15.53
CA MET A 1 2.54 -12.56 -14.09
C MET A 1 2.33 -11.17 -13.51
N SER A 2 1.24 -10.90 -12.78
CA SER A 2 1.12 -9.59 -12.12
C SER A 2 2.07 -9.56 -10.93
N ASN A 3 2.79 -8.45 -10.78
CA ASN A 3 3.65 -8.22 -9.64
C ASN A 3 2.81 -7.53 -8.56
N GLN A 4 2.75 -8.11 -7.37
CA GLN A 4 1.94 -7.59 -6.26
C GLN A 4 2.60 -6.39 -5.57
N VAL A 5 3.30 -5.54 -6.32
CA VAL A 5 4.01 -4.36 -5.81
C VAL A 5 3.27 -3.12 -6.31
N PHE A 6 2.74 -2.35 -5.37
CA PHE A 6 1.85 -1.23 -5.65
C PHE A 6 2.41 0.07 -5.09
N ALA A 7 2.19 1.16 -5.81
CA ALA A 7 2.44 2.52 -5.36
C ALA A 7 1.15 3.35 -5.49
N ASN A 8 0.71 3.91 -4.36
CA ASN A 8 -0.61 4.55 -4.21
C ASN A 8 -1.77 3.66 -4.72
N GLY A 9 -1.69 2.34 -4.46
CA GLY A 9 -2.72 1.38 -4.88
C GLY A 9 -2.72 1.05 -6.37
N ARG A 10 -1.73 1.49 -7.14
CA ARG A 10 -1.57 1.22 -8.58
C ARG A 10 -0.30 0.39 -8.79
N GLU A 11 -0.36 -0.69 -9.59
CA GLU A 11 0.78 -1.59 -9.78
C GLU A 11 1.95 -0.83 -10.41
N ILE A 12 3.17 -1.07 -9.92
CA ILE A 12 4.37 -0.44 -10.45
C ILE A 12 4.76 -1.11 -11.77
N ALA A 13 4.95 -0.31 -12.82
CA ALA A 13 5.40 -0.81 -14.11
C ALA A 13 6.84 -1.34 -14.01
N CYS A 14 7.03 -2.59 -14.39
CA CYS A 14 8.34 -3.24 -14.38
C CYS A 14 8.40 -4.34 -15.43
N LYS A 15 9.62 -4.73 -15.79
CA LYS A 15 9.84 -5.67 -16.90
C LYS A 15 9.29 -7.08 -16.67
N ALA A 16 9.23 -7.51 -15.42
CA ALA A 16 8.60 -8.77 -15.06
C ALA A 16 7.06 -8.69 -15.07
N GLY A 17 6.50 -7.48 -15.16
CA GLY A 17 5.07 -7.22 -15.10
C GLY A 17 4.33 -7.67 -16.36
N ALA A 18 3.01 -7.74 -16.26
CA ALA A 18 2.12 -8.11 -17.35
C ALA A 18 1.41 -6.90 -17.98
N GLY A 19 1.71 -5.69 -17.51
CA GLY A 19 1.05 -4.50 -18.02
C GLY A 19 1.50 -4.10 -19.42
N LYS A 20 0.65 -3.30 -20.05
CA LYS A 20 0.71 -2.95 -21.45
C LYS A 20 -0.04 -1.67 -21.74
N THR A 21 0.50 -0.87 -22.65
CA THR A 21 -0.28 0.14 -23.35
C THR A 21 -0.99 -0.59 -24.47
N ILE A 22 -2.30 -0.79 -24.37
CA ILE A 22 -3.08 -1.61 -25.32
C ILE A 22 -3.87 -0.73 -26.27
N CYS A 23 -3.76 -1.02 -27.57
CA CYS A 23 -4.52 -0.38 -28.64
C CYS A 23 -4.53 1.17 -28.55
N ALA A 24 -3.38 1.79 -28.31
CA ALA A 24 -3.22 3.23 -28.38
C ALA A 24 -3.55 3.71 -29.79
N MET A 25 -4.62 4.50 -29.91
CA MET A 25 -5.20 4.93 -31.19
C MET A 25 -5.71 6.38 -31.05
N PRO A 26 -5.66 7.21 -32.10
CA PRO A 26 -5.09 6.95 -33.43
C PRO A 26 -3.58 7.19 -33.49
N ASP A 27 -2.80 6.19 -33.90
CA ASP A 27 -1.44 6.39 -34.41
C ASP A 27 -1.47 6.44 -35.93
N VAL A 28 -1.27 7.61 -36.53
CA VAL A 28 -1.44 7.77 -37.99
C VAL A 28 -0.11 7.52 -38.69
N CYS A 29 0.00 6.36 -39.33
CA CYS A 29 1.16 6.03 -40.17
C CYS A 29 0.78 6.02 -41.65
N PHE A 30 1.75 6.32 -42.51
CA PHE A 30 1.62 6.25 -43.96
C PHE A 30 1.79 4.81 -44.45
N THR A 31 0.74 4.29 -45.09
CA THR A 31 0.69 2.94 -45.65
C THR A 31 0.93 2.99 -47.15
N PRO A 32 1.77 2.10 -47.73
CA PRO A 32 1.99 2.06 -49.17
C PRO A 32 0.67 1.76 -49.91
N PRO A 33 0.32 2.50 -50.97
CA PRO A 33 -0.84 2.19 -51.80
C PRO A 33 -0.59 0.95 -52.66
N GLU A 34 -1.62 0.14 -52.92
CA GLU A 34 -1.56 -1.08 -53.76
C GLU A 34 -1.42 -0.81 -55.30
N ASN A 35 -0.81 0.32 -55.70
CA ASN A 35 -0.64 0.86 -57.06
C ASN A 35 -1.80 1.74 -57.62
N PRO A 36 -1.47 2.77 -58.46
CA PRO A 36 -0.13 3.23 -58.83
C PRO A 36 0.49 4.21 -57.80
N ALA A 37 1.82 4.19 -57.72
CA ALA A 37 2.62 4.93 -56.75
C ALA A 37 2.56 6.46 -56.96
N THR A 38 1.72 7.14 -56.19
CA THR A 38 1.72 8.61 -56.02
C THR A 38 1.57 8.92 -54.51
N PRO A 39 2.07 10.07 -54.03
CA PRO A 39 3.04 10.23 -52.93
C PRO A 39 2.45 10.04 -51.50
N PRO A 40 3.18 10.38 -50.42
CA PRO A 40 4.06 9.53 -49.59
C PRO A 40 3.41 8.31 -48.89
N GLY A 41 2.21 7.90 -49.31
CA GLY A 41 1.40 6.85 -48.68
C GLY A 41 0.02 7.40 -48.28
N VAL A 42 -0.91 6.52 -47.94
CA VAL A 42 -2.22 6.91 -47.37
C VAL A 42 -2.09 6.97 -45.85
N PRO A 43 -2.49 8.07 -45.18
CA PRO A 43 -2.49 8.13 -43.72
C PRO A 43 -3.59 7.22 -43.16
N VAL A 44 -3.19 6.17 -42.44
CA VAL A 44 -4.10 5.19 -41.84
C VAL A 44 -3.86 5.16 -40.32
N PRO A 45 -4.92 5.25 -39.49
CA PRO A 45 -4.79 5.12 -38.05
C PRO A 45 -4.61 3.65 -37.66
N TYR A 46 -3.53 3.34 -36.96
CA TYR A 46 -3.20 2.03 -36.44
C TYR A 46 -3.39 1.95 -34.91
N PRO A 47 -3.76 0.77 -34.37
CA PRO A 47 -3.79 0.53 -32.93
C PRO A 47 -2.44 0.00 -32.44
N ASN A 48 -1.72 0.78 -31.64
CA ASN A 48 -0.42 0.36 -31.13
C ASN A 48 -0.51 -0.33 -29.77
N THR A 49 0.28 -1.39 -29.60
CA THR A 49 0.43 -2.08 -28.31
C THR A 49 1.89 -2.14 -27.90
N GLY A 50 2.20 -1.62 -26.71
CA GLY A 50 3.51 -1.70 -26.07
C GLY A 50 3.44 -2.57 -24.82
N LEU A 51 4.44 -3.44 -24.64
CA LEU A 51 4.47 -4.40 -23.53
C LEU A 51 5.52 -4.03 -22.49
N ALA A 52 5.20 -4.17 -21.21
CA ALA A 52 6.15 -3.95 -20.14
C ALA A 52 7.35 -4.91 -20.21
N SER A 53 7.19 -6.10 -20.80
CA SER A 53 8.30 -7.04 -21.01
C SER A 53 9.43 -6.49 -21.88
N ASP A 54 9.15 -5.51 -22.74
CA ASP A 54 10.12 -4.85 -23.63
C ASP A 54 10.79 -3.62 -23.00
N THR A 55 10.61 -3.44 -21.69
CA THR A 55 11.30 -2.41 -20.90
C THR A 55 12.80 -2.46 -21.14
N THR A 56 13.38 -1.29 -21.34
CA THR A 56 14.83 -1.04 -21.40
C THR A 56 15.16 0.20 -20.60
N GLU A 57 16.39 0.30 -20.09
CA GLU A 57 16.88 1.40 -19.25
C GLU A 57 16.07 1.57 -17.96
N GLY A 58 15.72 0.44 -17.32
CA GLY A 58 15.09 0.45 -16.00
C GLY A 58 16.07 0.69 -14.86
N SER A 59 15.53 0.76 -13.64
CA SER A 59 16.27 0.86 -12.39
C SER A 59 17.30 -0.26 -12.24
N LYS A 60 18.49 0.10 -11.74
CA LYS A 60 19.63 -0.82 -11.57
C LYS A 60 19.73 -1.39 -10.16
N SER A 61 19.29 -0.64 -9.15
CA SER A 61 19.36 -0.98 -7.73
C SER A 61 18.05 -1.57 -7.22
N VAL A 62 16.90 -1.05 -7.66
CA VAL A 62 15.59 -1.54 -7.28
C VAL A 62 15.08 -2.49 -8.36
N MET A 63 14.78 -3.72 -7.95
CA MET A 63 14.28 -4.78 -8.83
C MET A 63 12.97 -5.35 -8.29
N ILE A 64 11.99 -5.54 -9.16
CA ILE A 64 10.75 -6.25 -8.88
C ILE A 64 10.82 -7.60 -9.58
N SER A 65 10.63 -8.68 -8.83
CA SER A 65 10.73 -10.06 -9.34
C SER A 65 12.07 -10.33 -10.06
N GLY A 66 13.15 -9.73 -9.57
CA GLY A 66 14.51 -9.86 -10.13
C GLY A 66 14.72 -9.14 -11.48
N LYS A 67 13.81 -8.25 -11.86
CA LYS A 67 13.90 -7.45 -13.09
C LYS A 67 13.80 -5.95 -12.81
N GLU A 68 14.30 -5.17 -13.76
CA GLU A 68 14.34 -3.71 -13.70
C GLU A 68 12.92 -3.11 -13.64
N VAL A 69 12.82 -2.00 -12.91
CA VAL A 69 11.59 -1.21 -12.73
C VAL A 69 11.64 0.01 -13.65
N MET A 70 10.48 0.46 -14.14
CA MET A 70 10.38 1.66 -14.97
C MET A 70 10.63 2.94 -14.16
N LEU A 71 11.49 3.80 -14.69
CA LEU A 71 11.80 5.12 -14.17
C LEU A 71 11.36 6.18 -15.19
N LYS A 72 10.73 7.23 -14.67
CA LYS A 72 10.33 8.42 -15.41
C LYS A 72 11.45 8.92 -16.33
N HIS A 73 11.11 9.22 -17.59
CA HIS A 73 11.98 9.81 -18.64
C HIS A 73 13.26 9.04 -18.99
N ILE A 74 13.58 7.96 -18.29
CA ILE A 74 14.76 7.14 -18.56
C ILE A 74 14.32 5.84 -19.24
N SER A 75 13.33 5.17 -18.65
CA SER A 75 12.89 3.87 -19.12
C SER A 75 11.87 3.99 -20.25
N TYR A 76 11.94 3.04 -21.18
CA TYR A 76 10.99 2.96 -22.30
C TYR A 76 10.72 1.51 -22.71
N PHE A 77 9.59 1.29 -23.38
CA PHE A 77 9.38 0.03 -24.11
C PHE A 77 10.10 0.11 -25.45
N LYS A 78 10.94 -0.89 -25.73
CA LYS A 78 11.86 -0.89 -26.88
C LYS A 78 11.14 -0.86 -28.22
N THR A 79 9.98 -1.50 -28.30
CA THR A 79 9.19 -1.67 -29.51
C THR A 79 7.72 -1.71 -29.16
N LEU A 80 6.90 -1.48 -30.18
CA LEU A 80 5.46 -1.67 -30.16
C LEU A 80 5.04 -2.51 -31.36
N THR A 81 3.79 -3.00 -31.33
CA THR A 81 3.17 -3.80 -32.39
C THR A 81 1.81 -3.22 -32.77
N GLY A 82 1.42 -3.31 -34.04
CA GLY A 82 0.13 -2.87 -34.56
C GLY A 82 0.23 -1.91 -35.76
N ASP A 83 1.36 -1.23 -35.93
CA ASP A 83 1.67 -0.27 -37.01
C ASP A 83 2.65 -0.83 -38.06
N GLU A 84 2.88 -2.14 -38.08
CA GLU A 84 3.73 -2.85 -39.06
C GLU A 84 3.46 -2.42 -40.50
N ALA A 85 2.19 -2.26 -40.84
CA ALA A 85 1.71 -1.97 -42.19
C ALA A 85 1.95 -0.52 -42.61
N GLY A 86 2.16 0.39 -41.66
CA GLY A 86 2.51 1.80 -41.88
C GLY A 86 3.97 2.00 -42.31
N CYS A 87 4.43 1.26 -43.32
CA CYS A 87 5.84 1.16 -43.70
C CYS A 87 6.24 2.00 -44.93
N ALA A 88 5.41 2.97 -45.36
CA ALA A 88 5.78 3.88 -46.43
C ALA A 88 6.96 4.77 -46.02
N THR A 89 7.58 5.48 -46.97
CA THR A 89 8.83 6.25 -46.75
C THR A 89 8.77 7.19 -45.54
N LYS A 90 7.60 7.81 -45.30
CA LYS A 90 7.39 8.70 -44.15
C LYS A 90 7.03 7.95 -42.85
N LYS A 91 6.40 6.77 -42.87
CA LYS A 91 5.94 6.03 -41.67
C LYS A 91 5.02 6.89 -40.81
N GLY A 92 5.31 7.11 -39.53
CA GLY A 92 4.54 7.99 -38.65
C GLY A 92 4.47 9.45 -39.14
N VAL A 93 3.33 10.09 -38.93
CA VAL A 93 3.05 11.45 -39.44
C VAL A 93 3.98 12.50 -38.83
N ILE A 94 4.28 12.36 -37.54
CA ILE A 94 5.08 13.26 -36.69
C ILE A 94 6.51 12.73 -36.60
N THR A 95 6.70 11.48 -36.16
CA THR A 95 8.03 10.97 -35.78
C THR A 95 8.77 10.29 -36.92
N SER A 96 8.08 10.05 -38.04
CA SER A 96 8.59 9.27 -39.17
C SER A 96 9.14 7.89 -38.80
N LYS A 97 8.59 7.30 -37.74
CA LYS A 97 8.87 5.93 -37.29
C LYS A 97 7.62 5.07 -37.33
N ASN A 98 7.85 3.77 -37.35
CA ASN A 98 6.90 2.74 -37.00
C ASN A 98 7.62 1.75 -36.06
N LYS A 99 6.90 1.02 -35.23
CA LYS A 99 7.47 0.17 -34.17
C LYS A 99 8.42 0.94 -33.24
N GLY A 100 8.16 2.22 -33.01
CA GLY A 100 9.01 3.08 -32.21
C GLY A 100 8.98 2.75 -30.71
N LYS A 101 9.65 3.60 -29.93
CA LYS A 101 9.68 3.48 -28.47
C LYS A 101 8.37 3.98 -27.85
N VAL A 102 8.05 3.49 -26.66
CA VAL A 102 6.95 3.99 -25.82
C VAL A 102 7.54 4.59 -24.55
N TYR A 103 7.17 5.82 -24.23
CA TYR A 103 7.57 6.50 -23.00
C TYR A 103 6.36 6.78 -22.12
N PHE A 104 6.60 6.92 -20.83
CA PHE A 104 5.62 7.39 -19.85
C PHE A 104 5.66 8.92 -19.75
N GLU A 105 4.49 9.53 -19.79
CA GLU A 105 4.24 10.98 -19.63
C GLU A 105 3.63 11.32 -18.28
N ALA A 106 3.25 10.31 -17.48
CA ALA A 106 2.80 10.49 -16.11
C ALA A 106 3.44 9.44 -15.21
N TRP A 107 3.49 9.73 -13.91
CA TRP A 107 4.21 8.93 -12.91
C TRP A 107 3.64 9.18 -11.51
N SER A 108 4.12 8.44 -10.51
CA SER A 108 3.87 8.71 -9.08
C SER A 108 4.48 10.02 -8.63
N MET A 109 3.75 10.86 -7.90
CA MET A 109 4.26 12.15 -7.41
C MET A 109 5.07 12.03 -6.10
N ASP A 110 4.89 10.94 -5.37
CA ASP A 110 5.43 10.74 -4.01
C ASP A 110 6.37 9.54 -3.90
N VAL A 111 6.21 8.51 -4.74
CA VAL A 111 7.10 7.35 -4.76
C VAL A 111 8.18 7.54 -5.82
N LYS A 112 9.43 7.37 -5.39
CA LYS A 112 10.62 7.52 -6.23
C LYS A 112 11.62 6.39 -6.01
N PHE A 113 12.18 5.86 -7.08
CA PHE A 113 13.31 4.93 -7.06
C PHE A 113 14.52 5.60 -7.71
N GLU A 114 15.68 5.48 -7.08
CA GLU A 114 16.93 6.11 -7.57
C GLU A 114 16.85 7.64 -7.74
N GLY A 115 15.93 8.29 -7.01
CA GLY A 115 15.68 9.74 -7.13
C GLY A 115 14.64 10.11 -8.20
N GLU A 116 14.25 9.16 -9.05
CA GLU A 116 13.28 9.35 -10.12
C GLU A 116 11.90 8.81 -9.78
N ASN A 117 10.88 9.47 -10.30
CA ASN A 117 9.50 9.04 -10.09
C ASN A 117 9.22 7.72 -10.83
N ILE A 118 8.34 6.90 -10.26
CA ILE A 118 8.02 5.59 -10.82
C ILE A 118 6.75 5.61 -11.65
N ASP A 119 6.73 4.81 -12.71
CA ASP A 119 5.59 4.63 -13.59
C ASP A 119 4.67 3.52 -13.08
N ARG A 120 3.35 3.68 -13.24
CA ARG A 120 2.36 2.80 -12.64
C ARG A 120 1.15 2.56 -13.55
N HIS A 121 0.35 1.56 -13.20
CA HIS A 121 -0.95 1.32 -13.80
C HIS A 121 -1.78 2.61 -13.94
N LEU A 122 -2.36 2.92 -15.10
CA LEU A 122 -3.09 4.13 -15.50
C LEU A 122 -2.24 5.38 -15.77
N ASP A 123 -0.92 5.30 -15.63
CA ASP A 123 -0.07 6.42 -16.02
C ASP A 123 -0.08 6.54 -17.54
N LEU A 124 -0.05 7.77 -18.04
CA LEU A 124 -0.14 8.05 -19.46
C LEU A 124 1.15 7.66 -20.17
N THR A 125 1.01 7.12 -21.37
CA THR A 125 2.10 6.74 -22.25
C THR A 125 1.89 7.31 -23.63
N THR A 126 2.95 7.63 -24.32
CA THR A 126 2.97 8.11 -25.70
C THR A 126 3.78 7.14 -26.53
N THR A 127 3.33 6.88 -27.76
CA THR A 127 3.88 5.79 -28.58
C THR A 127 4.64 6.28 -29.80
N ASN A 128 5.43 5.38 -30.38
CA ASN A 128 6.12 5.55 -31.65
C ASN A 128 7.12 6.72 -31.66
N HIS A 129 7.87 6.85 -30.57
CA HIS A 129 8.82 7.95 -30.39
C HIS A 129 10.08 7.83 -31.26
N ALA A 130 10.39 8.94 -31.92
CA ALA A 130 11.71 9.31 -32.46
C ALA A 130 12.15 10.71 -32.00
N SER A 131 11.18 11.50 -31.55
CA SER A 131 11.25 12.87 -31.04
C SER A 131 10.09 13.04 -30.04
N ASP A 132 10.14 14.08 -29.22
CA ASP A 132 9.03 14.52 -28.38
C ASP A 132 8.23 15.62 -29.12
N PRO A 133 6.90 15.51 -29.28
CA PRO A 133 6.02 14.43 -28.85
C PRO A 133 6.05 13.19 -29.75
N GLY A 134 5.56 12.07 -29.20
CA GLY A 134 5.29 10.84 -29.94
C GLY A 134 4.21 10.98 -31.01
N ASP A 135 4.03 9.93 -31.81
CA ASP A 135 3.16 9.96 -33.00
C ASP A 135 1.66 9.79 -32.66
N ALA A 136 1.37 9.19 -31.50
CA ALA A 136 0.02 8.98 -30.98
C ALA A 136 -0.26 9.84 -29.73
N PRO A 137 -1.53 10.21 -29.49
CA PRO A 137 -1.91 10.93 -28.27
C PRO A 137 -1.66 10.11 -27.00
N PRO A 138 -1.54 10.76 -25.82
CA PRO A 138 -1.34 10.06 -24.56
C PRO A 138 -2.42 9.02 -24.28
N TRP A 139 -2.00 7.80 -23.96
CA TRP A 139 -2.85 6.64 -23.72
C TRP A 139 -2.55 5.99 -22.37
N PRO A 140 -3.55 5.54 -21.61
CA PRO A 140 -3.31 4.94 -20.30
C PRO A 140 -2.61 3.58 -20.41
N TYR A 141 -1.57 3.39 -19.61
CA TYR A 141 -0.94 2.09 -19.39
C TYR A 141 -1.86 1.20 -18.54
N GLN A 142 -2.12 -0.03 -18.97
CA GLN A 142 -2.98 -0.97 -18.27
C GLN A 142 -2.17 -2.03 -17.54
N ASP A 143 -2.48 -2.25 -16.28
CA ASP A 143 -1.88 -3.23 -15.37
C ASP A 143 -2.87 -3.45 -14.22
N SER A 144 -2.47 -4.05 -13.10
CA SER A 144 -3.40 -4.26 -11.98
C SER A 144 -3.55 -3.03 -11.08
N MET A 145 -4.72 -2.91 -10.46
CA MET A 145 -4.89 -2.11 -9.24
C MET A 145 -4.68 -3.00 -8.02
N ALA A 146 -4.20 -2.42 -6.93
CA ALA A 146 -4.29 -3.10 -5.65
C ALA A 146 -5.77 -3.36 -5.36
N PRO A 147 -6.15 -4.58 -4.94
CA PRO A 147 -7.52 -4.80 -4.52
C PRO A 147 -7.84 -3.83 -3.38
N SER A 148 -9.02 -3.22 -3.41
CA SER A 148 -9.47 -2.32 -2.36
C SER A 148 -9.39 -3.06 -1.02
N GLY A 149 -8.52 -2.61 -0.11
CA GLY A 149 -8.28 -3.31 1.16
C GLY A 149 -7.11 -4.29 1.17
N VAL A 150 -6.12 -4.21 0.28
CA VAL A 150 -4.91 -5.04 0.43
C VAL A 150 -3.76 -4.19 0.92
N GLY A 151 -3.61 -4.19 2.23
CA GLY A 151 -2.53 -3.54 2.94
C GLY A 151 -2.58 -3.90 4.41
N PRO A 152 -1.44 -3.83 5.13
CA PRO A 152 -1.39 -4.17 6.53
C PRO A 152 -2.38 -3.34 7.37
N GLU A 153 -2.66 -2.09 6.97
CA GLU A 153 -3.69 -1.26 7.62
C GLU A 153 -5.10 -1.87 7.50
N HIS A 154 -5.48 -2.37 6.33
CA HIS A 154 -6.78 -3.02 6.12
C HIS A 154 -6.89 -4.31 6.94
N ASP A 155 -5.84 -5.13 6.94
CA ASP A 155 -5.81 -6.36 7.72
C ASP A 155 -5.94 -6.10 9.22
N ILE A 156 -5.32 -5.02 9.70
CA ILE A 156 -5.46 -4.55 11.08
C ILE A 156 -6.91 -4.11 11.35
N MET A 157 -7.49 -3.28 10.48
CA MET A 157 -8.88 -2.81 10.63
C MET A 157 -9.86 -3.98 10.64
N CYS A 158 -9.67 -4.96 9.76
CA CYS A 158 -10.49 -6.16 9.70
C CYS A 158 -10.29 -7.10 10.89
N ALA A 159 -9.06 -7.25 11.39
CA ALA A 159 -8.79 -7.98 12.61
C ALA A 159 -9.49 -7.32 13.81
N ILE A 160 -9.43 -5.99 13.94
CA ILE A 160 -10.12 -5.23 15.00
C ILE A 160 -11.64 -5.44 14.90
N LYS A 161 -12.22 -5.32 13.70
CA LYS A 161 -13.65 -5.51 13.46
C LYS A 161 -14.13 -6.92 13.84
N LYS A 162 -13.36 -7.95 13.46
CA LYS A 162 -13.67 -9.34 13.80
C LYS A 162 -13.54 -9.60 15.30
N CYS A 163 -12.43 -9.17 15.89
CA CYS A 163 -12.11 -9.39 17.30
C CYS A 163 -12.94 -8.55 18.26
N ASP A 164 -13.63 -7.51 17.79
CA ASP A 164 -14.60 -6.79 18.61
C ASP A 164 -15.84 -7.65 18.91
N LYS A 165 -16.30 -8.43 17.92
CA LYS A 165 -17.51 -9.25 17.99
C LYS A 165 -17.30 -10.60 18.68
N ALA A 166 -16.21 -11.30 18.33
CA ALA A 166 -15.94 -12.65 18.80
C ALA A 166 -14.44 -12.94 18.87
N ASP A 167 -14.06 -14.04 19.52
CA ASP A 167 -12.69 -14.51 19.55
C ASP A 167 -12.22 -15.08 18.18
N GLU A 168 -10.96 -15.52 18.12
CA GLU A 168 -10.33 -16.09 16.92
C GLU A 168 -11.08 -17.31 16.32
N ASN A 169 -11.96 -17.94 17.09
CA ASN A 169 -12.77 -19.11 16.73
C ASN A 169 -14.27 -18.78 16.58
N GLY A 170 -14.66 -17.51 16.66
CA GLY A 170 -16.06 -17.09 16.56
C GLY A 170 -16.88 -17.27 17.84
N LYS A 171 -16.24 -17.50 18.99
CA LYS A 171 -16.93 -17.64 20.29
C LYS A 171 -16.98 -16.31 21.05
N PRO A 172 -18.00 -16.09 21.89
CA PRO A 172 -18.07 -14.91 22.73
C PRO A 172 -16.96 -14.93 23.81
N TYR A 173 -16.47 -13.74 24.17
CA TYR A 173 -15.45 -13.60 25.20
C TYR A 173 -16.01 -13.89 26.60
N ASP A 174 -15.56 -14.97 27.23
CA ASP A 174 -15.87 -15.24 28.63
C ASP A 174 -14.96 -14.45 29.57
N VAL A 175 -15.46 -13.39 30.21
CA VAL A 175 -14.74 -12.62 31.25
C VAL A 175 -15.30 -12.87 32.65
N SER A 176 -16.05 -13.96 32.85
CA SER A 176 -16.62 -14.32 34.15
C SER A 176 -15.59 -14.94 35.09
N LYS A 177 -14.56 -15.59 34.54
CA LYS A 177 -13.55 -16.34 35.31
C LYS A 177 -12.13 -15.84 35.06
N THR A 178 -11.34 -15.83 36.12
CA THR A 178 -9.88 -15.64 36.08
C THR A 178 -9.19 -16.87 35.50
N ALA A 179 -7.92 -16.72 35.07
CA ALA A 179 -7.12 -17.84 34.57
C ALA A 179 -6.94 -18.99 35.59
N LYS A 180 -7.12 -18.70 36.89
CA LYS A 180 -7.07 -19.67 38.00
C LYS A 180 -8.45 -20.24 38.37
N GLY A 181 -9.49 -19.98 37.58
CA GLY A 181 -10.83 -20.53 37.77
C GLY A 181 -11.75 -19.77 38.75
N GLY A 182 -11.24 -18.76 39.47
CA GLY A 182 -12.04 -17.92 40.38
C GLY A 182 -12.89 -16.88 39.65
N SER A 183 -13.96 -16.39 40.29
CA SER A 183 -14.83 -15.32 39.77
C SER A 183 -14.06 -14.01 39.52
N MET A 184 -14.27 -13.38 38.36
CA MET A 184 -13.60 -12.14 38.01
C MET A 184 -14.28 -10.92 38.66
N PRO A 185 -13.53 -10.06 39.37
CA PRO A 185 -14.09 -8.86 39.98
C PRO A 185 -14.68 -7.94 38.90
N PRO A 186 -15.87 -7.34 39.14
CA PRO A 186 -16.57 -6.50 38.16
C PRO A 186 -15.70 -5.39 37.56
N ASN A 187 -14.84 -4.78 38.39
CA ASN A 187 -13.97 -3.68 37.99
C ASN A 187 -12.83 -4.10 37.04
N SER A 188 -12.49 -5.38 36.98
CA SER A 188 -11.40 -5.90 36.13
C SER A 188 -11.90 -6.55 34.85
N ARG A 189 -13.23 -6.74 34.69
CA ARG A 189 -13.82 -7.38 33.50
C ARG A 189 -13.54 -6.60 32.22
N CYS A 190 -13.55 -5.26 32.29
CA CYS A 190 -13.22 -4.38 31.17
C CYS A 190 -11.76 -4.56 30.71
N SER A 191 -10.80 -4.55 31.64
CA SER A 191 -9.37 -4.76 31.33
C SER A 191 -9.10 -6.18 30.79
N ALA A 192 -9.78 -7.19 31.34
CA ALA A 192 -9.67 -8.57 30.87
C ALA A 192 -10.27 -8.76 29.46
N LEU A 193 -11.41 -8.12 29.18
CA LEU A 193 -12.02 -8.12 27.86
C LEU A 193 -11.09 -7.47 26.82
N GLY A 194 -10.54 -6.30 27.15
CA GLY A 194 -9.54 -5.63 26.31
C GLY A 194 -8.38 -6.56 25.98
N SER A 195 -7.72 -7.12 27.00
CA SER A 195 -6.57 -8.03 26.82
C SER A 195 -6.89 -9.21 25.89
N LYS A 196 -8.09 -9.79 25.99
CA LYS A 196 -8.53 -10.88 25.11
C LYS A 196 -8.76 -10.42 23.66
N LYS A 197 -9.34 -9.24 23.45
CA LYS A 197 -9.51 -8.64 22.11
C LYS A 197 -8.18 -8.32 21.45
N HIS A 198 -7.22 -7.73 22.17
CA HIS A 198 -5.85 -7.52 21.68
C HIS A 198 -5.15 -8.84 21.32
N THR A 199 -5.32 -9.88 22.15
CA THR A 199 -4.80 -11.23 21.86
C THR A 199 -5.41 -11.83 20.59
N CYS A 200 -6.71 -11.65 20.38
CA CYS A 200 -7.39 -12.08 19.15
C CYS A 200 -6.84 -11.38 17.90
N VAL A 201 -6.64 -10.06 17.96
CA VAL A 201 -6.09 -9.28 16.83
C VAL A 201 -4.70 -9.79 16.48
N LYS A 202 -3.83 -9.93 17.49
CA LYS A 202 -2.49 -10.46 17.32
C LYS A 202 -2.47 -11.81 16.61
N LYS A 203 -3.22 -12.79 17.10
CA LYS A 203 -3.26 -14.14 16.50
C LYS A 203 -3.86 -14.14 15.10
N THR A 204 -4.81 -13.24 14.82
CA THR A 204 -5.40 -13.11 13.48
C THR A 204 -4.37 -12.59 12.49
N LEU A 205 -3.56 -11.60 12.88
CA LEU A 205 -2.49 -11.05 12.05
C LEU A 205 -1.33 -12.06 11.87
N GLU A 206 -0.94 -12.78 12.93
CA GLU A 206 0.08 -13.84 12.85
C GLU A 206 -0.35 -14.99 11.91
N LYS A 207 -1.64 -15.38 11.93
CA LYS A 207 -2.18 -16.39 11.00
C LYS A 207 -2.09 -15.96 9.54
N LYS A 208 -2.23 -14.66 9.24
CA LYS A 208 -2.10 -14.12 7.88
C LYS A 208 -0.64 -14.09 7.37
N LYS A 209 0.36 -14.47 8.19
CA LYS A 209 1.80 -14.52 7.84
C LYS A 209 2.27 -13.27 7.08
N GLN A 210 1.89 -12.09 7.56
CA GLN A 210 2.40 -10.85 6.97
C GLN A 210 3.82 -10.64 7.48
N ASN A 211 4.82 -10.80 6.59
CA ASN A 211 6.24 -10.67 6.93
C ASN A 211 6.64 -9.30 7.48
N ASN A 212 5.76 -8.29 7.37
CA ASN A 212 6.01 -6.90 7.75
C ASN A 212 5.17 -6.41 8.94
N VAL A 213 4.45 -7.28 9.66
CA VAL A 213 3.61 -6.88 10.81
C VAL A 213 4.09 -7.54 12.10
N ALA A 214 4.50 -6.72 13.07
CA ALA A 214 4.91 -7.14 14.41
C ALA A 214 3.86 -6.71 15.44
N CYS A 215 3.38 -7.66 16.25
CA CYS A 215 2.45 -7.41 17.36
C CYS A 215 3.16 -7.61 18.70
N GLU A 216 2.62 -7.02 19.78
CA GLU A 216 3.15 -6.78 21.14
C GLU A 216 3.98 -7.87 21.90
N GLN A 217 4.34 -9.04 21.34
CA GLN A 217 5.28 -10.00 21.97
C GLN A 217 6.49 -10.41 21.13
N THR A 218 6.85 -9.68 20.07
CA THR A 218 8.14 -9.89 19.37
C THR A 218 9.30 -9.04 19.92
N PHE A 219 9.06 -8.17 20.91
CA PHE A 219 10.10 -7.34 21.52
C PHE A 219 10.43 -7.82 22.94
N ASP A 220 11.61 -8.42 23.10
CA ASP A 220 12.19 -8.66 24.42
C ASP A 220 12.63 -7.33 25.03
N MET A 221 11.86 -6.81 25.99
CA MET A 221 12.14 -5.56 26.70
C MET A 221 13.47 -5.57 27.47
N THR A 222 14.05 -6.74 27.70
CA THR A 222 15.34 -6.88 28.38
C THR A 222 16.51 -6.90 27.40
N LYS A 223 16.28 -7.22 26.12
CA LYS A 223 17.34 -7.37 25.12
C LYS A 223 17.26 -6.35 23.98
N ASN A 224 16.07 -6.06 23.44
CA ASN A 224 15.86 -5.20 22.27
C ASN A 224 14.56 -4.36 22.40
N PRO A 225 14.53 -3.32 23.25
CA PRO A 225 13.42 -2.37 23.23
C PRO A 225 13.42 -1.58 21.90
N PRO A 226 12.24 -1.28 21.32
CA PRO A 226 12.15 -0.37 20.18
C PRO A 226 12.71 1.00 20.61
N ALA A 227 13.90 1.34 20.09
CA ALA A 227 14.71 2.38 20.70
C ALA A 227 14.09 3.76 20.48
N ALA A 228 13.53 4.34 21.55
CA ALA A 228 13.57 5.76 21.93
C ALA A 228 12.49 6.04 23.01
N CYS A 229 12.40 5.21 24.05
CA CYS A 229 11.91 5.74 25.33
C CYS A 229 13.04 6.59 25.90
N SER A 230 12.91 7.90 25.77
CA SER A 230 13.72 8.88 26.49
C SER A 230 13.88 8.42 27.95
N GLN A 231 15.12 8.14 28.33
CA GLN A 231 15.57 7.88 29.70
C GLN A 231 14.90 6.68 30.37
N SER A 232 15.64 5.57 30.44
CA SER A 232 15.50 4.48 31.42
C SER A 232 14.12 4.40 32.10
N PRO A 233 13.09 3.83 31.44
CA PRO A 233 11.81 3.70 32.08
C PRO A 233 12.01 2.77 33.28
N GLY A 234 11.81 3.31 34.49
CA GLY A 234 11.69 2.49 35.69
C GLY A 234 10.74 1.33 35.42
N ARG A 235 11.01 0.15 36.02
CA ARG A 235 10.27 -1.11 35.79
C ARG A 235 8.77 -0.82 35.57
N GLY A 236 8.29 -1.05 34.35
CA GLY A 236 6.86 -0.92 34.00
C GLY A 236 6.41 0.37 33.30
N LEU A 237 7.30 1.26 32.86
CA LEU A 237 6.93 2.55 32.24
C LEU A 237 7.13 2.66 30.72
N GLY A 238 7.58 1.61 30.02
CA GLY A 238 7.62 1.61 28.56
C GLY A 238 6.23 1.37 27.98
N ARG A 239 5.61 2.40 27.38
CA ARG A 239 4.31 2.27 26.71
C ARG A 239 4.51 1.52 25.39
N ARG A 240 3.81 0.40 25.23
CA ARG A 240 3.97 -0.53 24.10
C ARG A 240 2.88 -0.27 23.06
N PRO A 241 3.24 0.03 21.79
CA PRO A 241 2.24 0.05 20.74
C PRO A 241 1.70 -1.36 20.48
N ASP A 242 0.42 -1.48 20.15
CA ASP A 242 -0.22 -2.77 19.93
C ASP A 242 0.31 -3.48 18.68
N ILE A 243 0.45 -2.72 17.60
CA ILE A 243 0.82 -3.23 16.28
C ILE A 243 1.80 -2.26 15.62
N ILE A 244 2.85 -2.84 15.03
CA ILE A 244 3.89 -2.16 14.28
C ILE A 244 3.96 -2.77 12.88
N VAL A 245 4.05 -1.94 11.85
CA VAL A 245 4.15 -2.37 10.46
C VAL A 245 5.41 -1.75 9.83
N GLY A 246 6.27 -2.60 9.28
CA GLY A 246 7.57 -2.22 8.71
C GLY A 246 8.76 -2.82 9.45
N ASP A 247 9.96 -2.59 8.92
CA ASP A 247 11.20 -3.11 9.50
C ASP A 247 11.72 -2.17 10.60
N PRO A 248 11.78 -2.60 11.87
CA PRO A 248 12.30 -1.80 12.97
C PRO A 248 13.80 -1.46 12.86
N SER A 249 14.54 -2.13 11.96
CA SER A 249 15.97 -1.91 11.73
C SER A 249 16.28 -0.92 10.59
N ALA A 250 15.27 -0.50 9.82
CA ALA A 250 15.46 0.44 8.70
C ALA A 250 15.88 1.84 9.18
N SER A 251 16.86 2.44 8.49
CA SER A 251 17.30 3.83 8.69
C SER A 251 17.29 4.60 7.37
N PRO A 252 16.54 5.73 7.27
CA PRO A 252 15.72 6.35 8.31
C PRO A 252 14.51 5.49 8.72
N ARG A 253 14.10 5.58 9.99
CA ARG A 253 12.96 4.81 10.50
C ARG A 253 11.68 5.24 9.81
N ASN A 254 11.05 4.32 9.09
CA ASN A 254 9.77 4.51 8.42
C ASN A 254 8.85 3.34 8.78
N ILE A 255 8.22 3.44 9.95
CA ILE A 255 7.45 2.36 10.56
C ILE A 255 6.08 2.90 10.91
N ASP A 256 5.02 2.18 10.52
CA ASP A 256 3.67 2.55 10.91
C ASP A 256 3.31 1.92 12.27
N VAL A 257 2.77 2.74 13.17
CA VAL A 257 2.40 2.36 14.54
C VAL A 257 0.88 2.48 14.68
N TYR A 258 0.24 1.38 15.07
CA TYR A 258 -1.20 1.32 15.28
C TYR A 258 -1.52 0.97 16.74
N ASP A 259 -2.40 1.77 17.34
CA ASP A 259 -2.93 1.58 18.69
C ASP A 259 -4.42 1.26 18.60
N ALA A 260 -4.81 0.04 18.98
CA ALA A 260 -6.18 -0.44 18.88
C ALA A 260 -6.92 -0.17 20.19
N LYS A 261 -7.98 0.64 20.16
CA LYS A 261 -8.76 0.96 21.37
C LYS A 261 -10.14 0.32 21.31
N PHE A 262 -10.35 -0.66 22.18
CA PHE A 262 -11.65 -1.34 22.33
C PHE A 262 -12.51 -0.66 23.42
N PRO A 263 -13.74 -0.22 23.13
CA PRO A 263 -14.64 0.34 24.13
C PRO A 263 -15.14 -0.74 25.08
N CYS A 264 -15.33 -0.38 26.35
CA CYS A 264 -16.02 -1.22 27.33
C CYS A 264 -17.52 -0.94 27.31
N SER A 265 -18.34 -1.98 27.42
CA SER A 265 -19.80 -1.85 27.44
C SER A 265 -20.26 -1.03 28.65
N SER A 266 -21.26 -0.20 28.43
CA SER A 266 -21.78 0.89 29.29
C SER A 266 -22.41 0.47 30.63
N GLY A 267 -22.10 -0.73 31.15
CA GLY A 267 -22.71 -1.30 32.36
C GLY A 267 -21.78 -1.48 33.56
N SER A 268 -20.47 -1.22 33.46
CA SER A 268 -19.58 -1.25 34.63
C SER A 268 -19.42 0.15 35.23
N THR A 269 -20.20 0.45 36.25
CA THR A 269 -19.94 1.57 37.15
C THR A 269 -18.60 1.36 37.84
N SER A 270 -17.52 1.90 37.24
CA SER A 270 -16.31 2.14 38.01
C SER A 270 -16.61 3.28 38.97
N ARG A 271 -16.57 3.02 40.29
CA ARG A 271 -16.47 4.09 41.29
C ARG A 271 -15.33 5.03 40.88
N PRO A 272 -15.45 6.34 41.13
CA PRO A 272 -14.41 7.29 40.76
C PRO A 272 -13.14 6.91 41.50
N VAL A 273 -12.19 6.31 40.78
CA VAL A 273 -10.79 6.36 41.17
C VAL A 273 -10.40 7.81 41.01
N SER A 274 -9.89 8.44 42.07
CA SER A 274 -9.23 9.73 41.96
C SER A 274 -8.10 9.60 40.93
N GLY A 275 -8.36 10.03 39.70
CA GLY A 275 -7.45 9.85 38.57
C GLY A 275 -8.00 8.89 37.51
N GLN A 276 -8.29 9.49 36.34
CA GLN A 276 -8.42 8.86 35.01
C GLN A 276 -9.58 7.88 34.81
N GLN A 277 -10.73 8.44 34.42
CA GLN A 277 -11.81 7.72 33.73
C GLN A 277 -11.36 7.28 32.32
N TYR A 278 -11.68 6.04 31.95
CA TYR A 278 -11.51 5.53 30.59
C TYR A 278 -12.51 6.20 29.64
N MET A 279 -12.02 6.74 28.52
CA MET A 279 -12.74 7.65 27.62
C MET A 279 -13.33 6.92 26.42
N THR A 280 -14.58 7.23 26.06
CA THR A 280 -15.23 6.84 24.79
C THR A 280 -14.75 7.71 23.61
N ALA A 281 -14.87 7.19 22.38
CA ALA A 281 -14.38 7.79 21.13
C ALA A 281 -14.83 9.25 20.90
N LYS A 282 -15.98 9.68 21.43
CA LYS A 282 -16.43 11.09 21.37
C LYS A 282 -15.52 12.07 22.11
N ARG A 283 -14.80 11.66 23.15
CA ARG A 283 -13.86 12.51 23.89
C ARG A 283 -12.44 12.51 23.29
N ALA A 284 -12.15 11.62 22.35
CA ALA A 284 -10.88 11.64 21.59
C ALA A 284 -10.82 12.81 20.58
N ARG A 285 -11.97 13.36 20.16
CA ARG A 285 -12.03 14.52 19.23
C ARG A 285 -11.86 15.87 19.92
N ASN A 286 -12.17 16.00 21.21
CA ASN A 286 -12.05 17.26 21.97
C ASN A 286 -10.89 17.23 22.98
N GLY A 287 -9.66 16.97 22.50
CA GLY A 287 -8.44 17.28 23.24
C GLY A 287 -8.07 16.38 24.43
N GLY A 288 -8.66 15.17 24.52
CA GLY A 288 -8.42 14.23 25.61
C GLY A 288 -7.56 13.03 25.26
N ARG A 289 -6.44 13.19 24.52
CA ARG A 289 -5.38 12.17 24.54
C ARG A 289 -4.49 12.45 25.76
N PRO A 290 -3.96 11.46 26.50
CA PRO A 290 -2.73 11.73 27.23
C PRO A 290 -1.68 12.05 26.15
N LEU A 291 -1.42 13.35 25.94
CA LEU A 291 -0.47 13.91 24.96
C LEU A 291 0.91 13.22 24.95
N LYS A 292 1.21 12.43 25.99
CA LYS A 292 2.40 11.61 26.15
C LYS A 292 2.42 10.38 25.24
N GLU A 293 1.32 9.62 25.15
CA GLU A 293 1.22 8.40 24.34
C GLU A 293 1.43 8.64 22.84
N GLU A 294 0.78 9.68 22.31
CA GLU A 294 0.91 10.04 20.90
C GLU A 294 2.31 10.55 20.55
N LYS A 295 2.97 11.28 21.46
CA LYS A 295 4.34 11.74 21.26
C LYS A 295 5.31 10.56 21.24
N ASP A 296 5.14 9.60 22.14
CA ASP A 296 5.96 8.40 22.20
C ASP A 296 5.78 7.55 20.91
N TYR A 297 4.56 7.37 20.43
CA TYR A 297 4.29 6.60 19.20
C TYR A 297 4.73 7.31 17.92
N LYS A 298 4.61 8.64 17.83
CA LYS A 298 5.19 9.41 16.72
C LYS A 298 6.72 9.33 16.70
N THR A 299 7.34 9.31 17.88
CA THR A 299 8.80 9.15 18.00
C THR A 299 9.23 7.74 17.56
N ILE A 300 8.44 6.71 17.89
CA ILE A 300 8.69 5.33 17.43
C ILE A 300 8.51 5.20 15.91
N ALA A 301 7.49 5.85 15.34
CA ALA A 301 7.18 5.80 13.92
C ALA A 301 8.24 6.47 13.02
N GLY A 302 8.93 7.50 13.53
CA GLY A 302 9.92 8.26 12.77
C GLY A 302 9.26 9.02 11.61
N GLN A 303 9.55 8.62 10.38
CA GLN A 303 8.89 9.12 9.15
C GLN A 303 7.57 8.40 8.83
N GLY A 304 7.26 7.32 9.53
CA GLY A 304 6.03 6.55 9.36
C GLY A 304 4.81 7.18 10.06
N ARG A 305 3.66 6.51 9.95
CA ARG A 305 2.39 7.01 10.47
C ARG A 305 2.12 6.46 11.86
N SER A 306 1.52 7.27 12.73
CA SER A 306 0.95 6.81 14.01
C SER A 306 -0.57 6.99 13.98
N LYS A 307 -1.32 5.89 14.12
CA LYS A 307 -2.80 5.88 14.06
C LYS A 307 -3.39 5.20 15.30
N VAL A 308 -4.51 5.76 15.76
CA VAL A 308 -5.36 5.15 16.80
C VAL A 308 -6.61 4.65 16.09
N LEU A 309 -6.94 3.37 16.25
CA LEU A 309 -8.07 2.72 15.59
C LEU A 309 -9.08 2.21 16.61
N THR A 310 -10.35 2.53 16.42
CA THR A 310 -11.45 1.95 17.19
C THR A 310 -12.34 1.06 16.30
N PRO A 311 -13.12 0.12 16.89
CA PRO A 311 -14.09 -0.66 16.13
C PRO A 311 -15.11 0.19 15.34
N GLU A 312 -15.40 1.43 15.80
CA GLU A 312 -16.28 2.36 15.07
C GLU A 312 -15.61 2.88 13.79
N ASP A 313 -14.31 3.19 13.84
CA ASP A 313 -13.54 3.63 12.67
C ASP A 313 -13.42 2.51 11.63
N CYS A 314 -13.33 1.26 12.08
CA CYS A 314 -13.25 0.08 11.22
C CYS A 314 -14.60 -0.41 10.66
N LYS A 315 -15.73 0.21 11.03
CA LYS A 315 -17.07 -0.31 10.71
C LYS A 315 -17.36 -0.34 9.21
N ASN A 316 -16.85 0.64 8.48
CA ASN A 316 -17.09 0.80 7.04
C ASN A 316 -16.08 0.02 6.17
N GLU A 317 -15.07 -0.59 6.78
CA GLU A 317 -14.06 -1.38 6.07
C GLU A 317 -14.68 -2.72 5.62
N LYS A 318 -14.48 -3.09 4.35
CA LYS A 318 -15.03 -4.31 3.75
C LYS A 318 -14.06 -5.48 3.91
N CYS A 319 -14.30 -6.37 4.85
CA CYS A 319 -13.38 -7.47 5.14
C CYS A 319 -13.73 -8.73 4.35
N GLU A 320 -12.74 -9.60 4.13
CA GLU A 320 -12.98 -10.92 3.55
C GLU A 320 -13.95 -11.73 4.44
N GLY A 321 -15.16 -11.98 3.92
CA GLY A 321 -16.22 -12.72 4.61
C GLY A 321 -17.31 -11.88 5.30
N ASP A 322 -17.36 -10.56 5.08
CA ASP A 322 -18.55 -9.73 5.34
C ASP A 322 -19.66 -9.91 4.28
#